data_AF-A0A931X9I9-F1
#
_entry.id   AF-A0A931X9I9-F1
#
_cell.length_a   1.000
_cell.length_b   1.000
_cell.length_c   1.000
_cell.angle_alpha   90.00
_cell.angle_beta   90.00
_cell.angle_gamma   90.00
#
_symmetry.space_group_name_H-M   'P 1'
#
loop_
_entity.id
_entity.type
_entity.pdbx_description
1 polymer ?
#
loop_
_entity_poly.entity_id
_entity_poly.type
_entity_poly.pdbx_seq_one_letter_code
_entity_poly.pdbx_strand_id
1 'polypeptide(L)' 'MLIGTVDQMIEDLQARRERWDISSHTIFEPFMETFAPVVAKLGGR' A
#
# COMPACT_ATOMS: atom_id res chain seq x y z
N MET A 1 10.01 1.03 0.44
CA MET A 1 9.69 1.55 1.80
C MET A 1 8.66 2.62 1.51
N LEU A 2 7.48 2.60 2.12
CA LEU A 2 6.37 3.44 1.65
C LEU A 2 6.66 4.92 1.92
N ILE A 3 7.23 5.59 0.93
CA ILE A 3 7.69 6.97 1.00
C ILE A 3 7.25 7.66 -0.29
N GLY A 4 6.57 8.80 -0.15
CA GLY A 4 6.15 9.60 -1.29
C GLY A 4 4.64 9.62 -1.48
N THR A 5 4.20 9.78 -2.72
CA THR A 5 2.79 9.93 -3.07
C THR A 5 2.03 8.60 -2.97
N VAL A 6 0.69 8.68 -2.93
CA VAL A 6 -0.19 7.49 -2.92
C VAL A 6 0.14 6.53 -4.06
N ASP A 7 0.42 7.03 -5.27
CA ASP A 7 0.74 6.20 -6.43
C ASP A 7 2.10 5.50 -6.27
N GLN A 8 3.12 6.19 -5.75
CA GLN A 8 4.41 5.57 -5.45
C GLN A 8 4.29 4.47 -4.39
N MET A 9 3.44 4.68 -3.37
CA MET A 9 3.17 3.67 -2.35
C MET A 9 2.48 2.43 -2.93
N ILE A 10 1.56 2.61 -3.88
CA ILE A 10 0.89 1.51 -4.59
C ILE A 10 1.89 0.71 -5.43
N GLU A 11 2.75 1.38 -6.19
CA GLU A 11 3.81 0.74 -6.98
C GLU A 11 4.76 -0.07 -6.09
N ASP A 12 5.20 0.50 -4.96
CA ASP A 12 6.05 -0.19 -4.00
C ASP A 12 5.36 -1.42 -3.39
N LEU A 13 4.07 -1.33 -3.08
CA LEU A 13 3.27 -2.46 -2.58
C LEU A 13 3.13 -3.57 -3.62
N GLN A 14 2.89 -3.22 -4.87
CA GLN A 14 2.76 -4.18 -5.97
C GLN A 14 4.10 -4.86 -6.27
N ALA A 15 5.19 -4.10 -6.37
CA ALA A 15 6.53 -4.64 -6.59
C ALA A 15 6.96 -5.59 -5.45
N ARG A 16 6.58 -5.29 -4.21
CA ARG A 16 6.80 -6.19 -3.05
C ARG A 16 5.95 -7.45 -3.14
N ARG A 17 4.69 -7.34 -3.54
CA ARG A 17 3.81 -8.50 -3.75
C ARG A 17 4.38 -9.43 -4.83
N GLU A 18 4.81 -8.89 -5.96
CA GLU A 18 5.39 -9.69 -7.05
C GLU A 18 6.72 -10.34 -6.63
N ARG A 19 7.56 -9.60 -5.90
CA ARG A 19 8.89 -10.09 -5.53
C ARG A 19 8.88 -11.11 -4.39
N TRP A 20 7.92 -11.02 -3.47
CA TRP A 20 7.92 -11.76 -2.21
C TRP A 20 6.62 -12.51 -1.90
N ASP A 21 5.66 -12.50 -2.81
CA ASP A 21 4.32 -13.10 -2.66
C ASP A 21 3.58 -12.67 -1.38
N ILE A 22 3.81 -11.42 -0.95
CA ILE A 22 3.22 -10.89 0.28
C ILE A 22 1.75 -10.58 0.04
N SER A 23 0.88 -11.28 0.75
CA SER A 23 -0.57 -11.13 0.67
C SER A 23 -1.13 -10.01 1.55
N SER A 24 -0.39 -9.54 2.57
CA SER A 24 -0.85 -8.51 3.51
C SER A 24 0.26 -7.55 3.95
N HIS A 25 -0.11 -6.27 4.09
CA HIS A 25 0.77 -5.24 4.64
C HIS A 25 0.14 -4.64 5.89
N THR A 26 0.81 -4.80 7.03
CA THR A 26 0.36 -4.25 8.31
C THR A 26 0.82 -2.80 8.44
N ILE A 27 -0.13 -1.92 8.73
CA ILE A 27 0.13 -0.51 9.07
C ILE A 27 -0.26 -0.26 10.53
N PHE A 28 0.33 0.75 11.15
CA PHE A 28 -0.10 1.17 12.49
C PHE A 28 -1.43 1.92 12.43
N GLU A 29 -2.23 1.77 13.47
CA GLU A 29 -3.56 2.41 13.61
C GLU A 29 -3.55 3.92 13.29
N PRO A 30 -2.58 4.73 13.78
CA PRO A 30 -2.57 6.18 13.50
C PRO A 30 -2.40 6.53 12.02
N PHE A 31 -1.95 5.58 11.20
CA PHE A 31 -1.80 5.78 9.76
C PHE A 31 -3.00 5.28 8.96
N MET A 32 -4.04 4.70 9.58
CA MET A 32 -5.19 4.16 8.85
C MET A 32 -5.88 5.21 7.97
N GLU A 33 -6.14 6.41 8.51
CA GLU A 33 -6.78 7.49 7.72
C GLU A 33 -5.89 7.97 6.57
N THR A 34 -4.59 8.12 6.82
CA THR A 34 -3.60 8.49 5.78
C THR A 34 -3.49 7.41 4.70
N PHE A 35 -3.72 6.15 5.05
CA PHE A 35 -3.64 5.01 4.13
C PHE A 35 -4.95 4.70 3.40
N ALA A 36 -6.08 5.24 3.86
CA ALA A 36 -7.38 5.07 3.21
C ALA A 36 -7.37 5.28 1.68
N PRO A 37 -6.75 6.33 1.11
CA PRO A 37 -6.68 6.50 -0.34
C PRO A 37 -5.86 5.42 -1.07
N VAL A 38 -4.84 4.84 -0.41
CA VAL A 38 -4.03 3.73 -0.96
C VAL A 38 -4.90 2.47 -1.07
N VAL A 39 -5.65 2.15 -0.02
CA VAL A 39 -6.57 0.99 -0.01
C VAL A 39 -7.69 1.16 -1.01
N ALA A 40 -8.30 2.34 -1.09
CA ALA A 40 -9.38 2.63 -2.04
C ALA A 40 -8.94 2.44 -3.50
N LYS A 41 -7.73 2.87 -3.86
CA LYS A 41 -7.16 2.65 -5.19
C LYS A 41 -6.79 1.19 -5.45
N LEU A 42 -6.29 0.46 -4.44
CA LEU A 42 -5.92 -0.95 -4.56
C LEU A 42 -7.13 -1.89 -4.69
N GLY A 43 -8.20 -1.63 -3.93
CA GLY A 43 -9.41 -2.46 -3.92
C GLY A 43 -10.40 -2.19 -5.05
N GLY A 44 -10.14 -1.17 -5.88
CA GLY A 44 -10.99 -0.78 -7.01
C GLY A 44 -10.72 -1.53 -8.32
N ARG A 45 -9.95 -2.63 -8.30
CA ARG A 45 -9.59 -3.42 -9.49
C ARG A 45 -10.03 -4.88 -9.35
#